data_AF-K9Z3K4-F1
#
_entry.id   AF-K9Z3K4-F1
#
_cell.length_a   1.000
_cell.length_b   1.000
_cell.length_c   1.000
_cell.angle_alpha   90.00
_cell.angle_beta   90.00
_cell.angle_gamma   90.00
#
_symmetry.space_group_name_H-M   'P 1'
#
loop_
_entity.id
_entity.type
_entity.pdbx_description
1 polymer ?
#
loop_
_entity_poly.entity_id
_entity_poly.type
_entity_poly.pdbx_seq_one_letter_code
_entity_poly.pdbx_strand_id
1 'polypeptide(L)'
;MVNNFDQISLLLHQSTIGKHLPQNLYVHISTLDFLDKSIQEYELKARKTINNISTFTLIKFSLSEPKISYLFYPEFLTNPHPPLAKSIVVNLKDLTTKNIEYSQSNNPPILHRKETFLTPNHPNYQKFAYLTHLEEKLGLLDNPRYIGTQKQWKQLLQDNFISFFDHFLICNLNDNPAEFIKIKRHRAAMVRNRLSRPVRLVLEAGLFAEKNSFFDYGCGHGLDVEIIKEKGFISHGWDPYYQPYNPFKKADIVNLGYIINVIENVTERREALIKAWSLTKEILIVSAQVLIDDRTSGYMIYGDGIVTERNTFQKYYEQEELKNYIEQVLNEEAIPIGLGVFLVFRNVEKANNFRLSRFHSRVKSPRILSPAKKFADYEELLKPLMDFYSERGRLPQKGELLQEEKIKAEFRTYRQAFKVILQVTDQKEWDKIEDQRRQDILLYLALSRFSKRPTIRQLSSTLKADIKSLFGSYQGACFLADEMLITLGNLEIVRKICEEMTFGKLFEKSYLVHINNLDNLPTLLRLYEGCASRTVGRMETANLIRFHLNIPRISYLYVPNFDTEKEPILFSTMSIDLQDLRVKYRNYDNEPNPPTVKDKEKLILRDLQ
;
A
#
# COMPACT_ATOMS: atom_id res chain seq x y z
N MET A 1 -71.64 -3.31 -6.37
CA MET A 1 -70.87 -2.17 -5.80
C MET A 1 -69.36 -2.45 -5.91
N VAL A 2 -68.81 -2.42 -7.12
CA VAL A 2 -67.37 -2.66 -7.41
C VAL A 2 -66.63 -1.36 -7.79
N ASN A 3 -67.31 -0.21 -7.84
CA ASN A 3 -66.78 1.03 -8.46
C ASN A 3 -65.95 1.96 -7.56
N ASN A 4 -65.52 1.56 -6.36
CA ASN A 4 -64.74 2.45 -5.48
C ASN A 4 -63.30 1.97 -5.23
N PHE A 5 -62.91 0.79 -5.71
CA PHE A 5 -61.54 0.32 -5.47
C PHE A 5 -60.50 1.12 -6.26
N ASP A 6 -60.78 1.48 -7.51
CA ASP A 6 -59.83 2.24 -8.34
C ASP A 6 -59.56 3.63 -7.75
N GLN A 7 -60.59 4.28 -7.22
CA GLN A 7 -60.46 5.56 -6.52
C GLN A 7 -59.68 5.41 -5.21
N ILE A 8 -59.96 4.36 -4.42
CA ILE A 8 -59.20 4.07 -3.20
C ILE A 8 -57.75 3.72 -3.52
N SER A 9 -57.48 2.94 -4.56
CA SER A 9 -56.14 2.59 -5.01
C SER A 9 -55.35 3.85 -5.40
N LEU A 10 -55.98 4.79 -6.12
CA LEU A 10 -55.37 6.08 -6.44
C LEU A 10 -54.99 6.87 -5.18
N LEU A 11 -55.90 6.95 -4.21
CA LEU A 11 -55.64 7.64 -2.93
C LEU A 11 -54.53 6.95 -2.13
N LEU A 12 -54.49 5.61 -2.13
CA LEU A 12 -53.42 4.83 -1.49
C LEU A 12 -52.07 5.12 -2.16
N HIS A 13 -52.01 5.18 -3.49
CA HIS A 13 -50.79 5.54 -4.24
C HIS A 13 -50.29 6.95 -3.93
N GLN A 14 -51.21 7.89 -3.67
CA GLN A 14 -50.90 9.29 -3.36
C GLN A 14 -50.57 9.53 -1.88
N SER A 15 -50.80 8.55 -1.01
CA SER A 15 -50.53 8.69 0.42
C SER A 15 -49.06 8.99 0.68
N THR A 16 -48.78 10.09 1.39
CA THR A 16 -47.45 10.42 1.91
C THR A 16 -47.14 9.70 3.23
N ILE A 17 -48.13 9.00 3.79
CA ILE A 17 -48.04 8.31 5.07
C ILE A 17 -47.98 6.81 4.84
N GLY A 18 -46.95 6.17 5.41
CA GLY A 18 -46.72 4.73 5.33
C GLY A 18 -45.63 4.31 4.36
N LYS A 19 -45.28 3.04 4.43
CA LYS A 19 -44.25 2.41 3.60
C LYS A 19 -44.85 1.89 2.31
N HIS A 20 -44.45 2.48 1.19
CA HIS A 20 -44.80 2.00 -0.13
C HIS A 20 -43.90 0.85 -0.58
N LEU A 21 -44.52 -0.23 -1.02
CA LEU A 21 -43.90 -1.30 -1.80
C LEU A 21 -44.64 -1.42 -3.14
N PRO A 22 -44.05 -2.04 -4.19
CA PRO A 22 -44.59 -1.99 -5.55
C PRO A 22 -46.07 -2.38 -5.71
N GLN A 23 -46.60 -3.21 -4.80
CA GLN A 23 -47.98 -3.69 -4.86
C GLN A 23 -48.80 -3.35 -3.61
N ASN A 24 -48.21 -2.74 -2.58
CA ASN A 24 -48.87 -2.61 -1.28
C ASN A 24 -48.41 -1.36 -0.52
N LEU A 25 -49.33 -0.74 0.22
CA LEU A 25 -49.04 0.30 1.20
C LEU A 25 -49.16 -0.30 2.62
N TYR A 26 -48.18 -0.04 3.47
CA TYR A 26 -48.17 -0.48 4.87
C TYR A 26 -48.19 0.73 5.80
N VAL A 27 -49.08 0.71 6.78
CA VAL A 27 -49.19 1.76 7.80
C VAL A 27 -49.28 1.15 9.19
N HIS A 28 -48.75 1.83 10.19
CA HIS A 28 -48.96 1.47 11.60
C HIS A 28 -50.36 1.89 12.05
N ILE A 29 -50.99 1.16 12.97
CA ILE A 29 -52.35 1.48 13.45
C ILE A 29 -52.48 2.91 13.99
N SER A 30 -51.42 3.42 14.63
CA SER A 30 -51.40 4.80 15.14
C SER A 30 -51.36 5.87 14.05
N THR A 31 -51.14 5.49 12.79
CA THR A 31 -51.10 6.44 11.67
C THR A 31 -52.37 6.41 10.81
N LEU A 32 -53.30 5.50 11.10
CA LEU A 32 -54.55 5.33 10.34
C LEU A 32 -55.39 6.62 10.30
N ASP A 33 -55.51 7.31 11.42
CA ASP A 33 -56.36 8.52 11.54
C ASP A 33 -55.83 9.71 10.71
N PHE A 34 -54.58 9.64 10.24
CA PHE A 34 -53.98 10.66 9.39
C PHE A 34 -54.12 10.36 7.88
N LEU A 35 -54.63 9.18 7.51
CA LEU A 35 -54.91 8.86 6.10
C LEU A 35 -56.17 9.58 5.61
N ASP A 36 -56.38 9.60 4.29
CA ASP A 36 -57.62 10.13 3.70
C ASP A 36 -58.85 9.42 4.30
N LYS A 37 -59.92 10.17 4.56
CA LYS A 37 -61.16 9.64 5.18
C LYS A 37 -61.75 8.47 4.39
N SER A 38 -61.64 8.48 3.07
CA SER A 38 -62.11 7.39 2.21
C SER A 38 -61.32 6.10 2.46
N ILE A 39 -60.01 6.20 2.71
CA ILE A 39 -59.15 5.05 3.06
C ILE A 39 -59.51 4.54 4.47
N GLN A 40 -59.77 5.43 5.43
CA GLN A 40 -60.20 5.05 6.78
C GLN A 40 -61.54 4.32 6.75
N GLU A 41 -62.52 4.81 5.98
CA GLU A 41 -63.81 4.14 5.80
C GLU A 41 -63.68 2.79 5.08
N TYR A 42 -62.78 2.70 4.09
CA TYR A 42 -62.47 1.45 3.39
C TYR A 42 -61.90 0.40 4.33
N GLU A 43 -60.96 0.80 5.20
CA GLU A 43 -60.41 -0.05 6.24
C GLU A 43 -61.47 -0.45 7.28
N LEU A 44 -62.32 0.48 7.71
CA LEU A 44 -63.39 0.20 8.69
C LEU A 44 -64.37 -0.86 8.17
N LYS A 45 -64.71 -0.83 6.87
CA LYS A 45 -65.54 -1.86 6.21
C LYS A 45 -64.87 -3.23 6.27
N ALA A 46 -63.56 -3.29 6.00
CA ALA A 46 -62.81 -4.54 6.09
C ALA A 46 -62.77 -5.08 7.52
N ARG A 47 -62.52 -4.20 8.50
CA ARG A 47 -62.42 -4.54 9.92
C ARG A 47 -63.71 -5.16 10.46
N LYS A 48 -64.87 -4.64 10.04
CA LYS A 48 -66.20 -5.16 10.43
C LYS A 48 -66.46 -6.59 9.95
N THR A 49 -65.71 -7.08 8.97
CA THR A 49 -65.83 -8.46 8.46
C THR A 49 -65.11 -9.47 9.39
N ILE A 50 -64.33 -8.99 10.35
CA ILE A 50 -63.58 -9.82 11.30
C ILE A 50 -64.28 -9.80 12.67
N ASN A 51 -64.65 -10.98 13.16
CA ASN A 51 -65.19 -11.12 14.52
C ASN A 51 -64.05 -11.11 15.55
N ASN A 52 -64.19 -10.31 16.61
CA ASN A 52 -63.26 -10.24 17.75
C ASN A 52 -61.78 -10.05 17.35
N ILE A 53 -61.49 -8.98 16.61
CA ILE A 53 -60.12 -8.64 16.25
C ILE A 53 -59.32 -8.16 17.48
N SER A 54 -58.23 -8.84 17.80
CA SER A 54 -57.22 -8.34 18.75
C SER A 54 -56.51 -7.10 18.19
N THR A 55 -55.85 -6.30 19.03
CA THR A 55 -55.09 -5.14 18.56
C THR A 55 -54.01 -5.57 17.58
N PHE A 56 -54.11 -5.11 16.33
CA PHE A 56 -53.12 -5.34 15.28
C PHE A 56 -52.08 -4.19 15.27
N THR A 57 -50.93 -4.44 14.67
CA THR A 57 -49.82 -3.46 14.62
C THR A 57 -49.81 -2.71 13.31
N LEU A 58 -49.84 -3.43 12.18
CA LEU A 58 -49.79 -2.82 10.84
C LEU A 58 -51.02 -3.21 10.02
N ILE A 59 -51.40 -2.30 9.12
CA ILE A 59 -52.40 -2.50 8.09
C ILE A 59 -51.68 -2.48 6.75
N LYS A 60 -51.87 -3.55 5.97
CA LYS A 60 -51.35 -3.70 4.62
C LYS A 60 -52.51 -3.57 3.63
N PHE A 61 -52.53 -2.48 2.88
CA PHE A 61 -53.45 -2.26 1.78
C PHE A 61 -52.84 -2.80 0.49
N SER A 62 -53.58 -3.65 -0.22
CA SER A 62 -53.20 -4.03 -1.59
C SER A 62 -53.56 -2.92 -2.56
N LEU A 63 -52.64 -2.56 -3.45
CA LEU A 63 -52.83 -1.53 -4.47
C LEU A 63 -53.49 -2.09 -5.73
N SER A 64 -53.35 -3.41 -5.97
CA SER A 64 -53.85 -4.09 -7.17
C SER A 64 -55.17 -4.83 -6.96
N GLU A 65 -55.50 -5.17 -5.72
CA GLU A 65 -56.68 -5.97 -5.38
C GLU A 65 -57.39 -5.41 -4.16
N PRO A 66 -58.73 -5.53 -4.05
CA PRO A 66 -59.47 -5.05 -2.89
C PRO A 66 -59.31 -5.99 -1.69
N LYS A 67 -58.09 -6.01 -1.16
CA LYS A 67 -57.67 -6.82 -0.02
C LYS A 67 -56.95 -5.95 0.99
N ILE A 68 -57.28 -6.16 2.27
CA ILE A 68 -56.57 -5.58 3.40
C ILE A 68 -56.03 -6.72 4.26
N SER A 69 -54.78 -6.61 4.69
CA SER A 69 -54.20 -7.56 5.66
C SER A 69 -53.85 -6.85 6.96
N TYR A 70 -54.28 -7.41 8.08
CA TYR A 70 -53.92 -6.99 9.42
C TYR A 70 -52.76 -7.84 9.93
N LEU A 71 -51.66 -7.19 10.32
CA LEU A 71 -50.41 -7.84 10.73
C LEU A 71 -50.12 -7.58 12.20
N PHE A 72 -49.77 -8.64 12.92
CA PHE A 72 -49.57 -8.61 14.37
C PHE A 72 -48.10 -8.79 14.70
N TYR A 73 -47.49 -7.75 15.27
CA TYR A 73 -46.12 -7.73 15.77
C TYR A 73 -46.14 -7.33 17.26
N PRO A 74 -46.35 -8.28 18.18
CA PRO A 74 -46.47 -7.98 19.61
C PRO A 74 -45.27 -7.22 20.19
N GLU A 75 -44.07 -7.47 19.67
CA GLU A 75 -42.81 -6.85 20.10
C GLU A 75 -42.40 -5.65 19.24
N PHE A 76 -43.33 -4.99 18.53
CA PHE A 76 -42.99 -3.92 17.58
C PHE A 76 -42.16 -2.78 18.18
N LEU A 77 -42.41 -2.43 19.44
CA LEU A 77 -41.69 -1.34 20.10
C LEU A 77 -40.34 -1.76 20.71
N THR A 78 -40.22 -3.01 21.13
CA THR A 78 -39.10 -3.50 21.96
C THR A 78 -38.08 -4.30 21.17
N ASN A 79 -38.51 -5.05 20.15
CA ASN A 79 -37.64 -5.83 19.30
C ASN A 79 -37.26 -5.02 18.04
N PRO A 80 -35.97 -4.87 17.70
CA PRO A 80 -35.51 -4.19 16.49
C PRO A 80 -36.15 -4.72 15.20
N HIS A 81 -36.25 -6.05 15.11
CA HIS A 81 -36.84 -6.75 13.97
C HIS A 81 -37.86 -7.78 14.44
N PRO A 82 -39.06 -7.32 14.83
CA PRO A 82 -40.07 -8.17 15.42
C PRO A 82 -40.54 -9.22 14.41
N PRO A 83 -40.69 -10.49 14.82
CA PRO A 83 -41.30 -11.51 13.97
C PRO A 83 -42.82 -11.31 13.85
N LEU A 84 -43.36 -11.61 12.68
CA LEU A 84 -44.79 -11.64 12.45
C LEU A 84 -45.40 -12.79 13.26
N ALA A 85 -46.34 -12.50 14.15
CA ALA A 85 -47.02 -13.52 14.95
C ALA A 85 -48.26 -14.07 14.24
N LYS A 86 -49.02 -13.20 13.58
CA LYS A 86 -50.29 -13.52 12.93
C LYS A 86 -50.57 -12.57 11.78
N SER A 87 -51.28 -13.04 10.77
CA SER A 87 -51.86 -12.23 9.70
C SER A 87 -53.32 -12.60 9.48
N ILE A 88 -54.18 -11.60 9.32
CA ILE A 88 -55.58 -11.77 8.90
C ILE A 88 -55.77 -11.04 7.58
N VAL A 89 -56.07 -11.76 6.51
CA VAL A 89 -56.34 -11.19 5.18
C VAL A 89 -57.84 -11.14 4.96
N VAL A 90 -58.37 -9.96 4.67
CA VAL A 90 -59.77 -9.73 4.31
C VAL A 90 -59.85 -9.46 2.82
N ASN A 91 -60.66 -10.26 2.11
CA ASN A 91 -61.04 -9.98 0.73
C ASN A 91 -62.37 -9.23 0.73
N LEU A 92 -62.36 -7.98 0.28
CA LEU A 92 -63.55 -7.12 0.29
C LEU A 92 -64.50 -7.36 -0.89
N LYS A 93 -64.08 -8.12 -1.92
CA LYS A 93 -64.99 -8.58 -2.99
C LYS A 93 -65.89 -9.70 -2.49
N ASP A 94 -65.29 -10.69 -1.83
CA ASP A 94 -65.98 -11.93 -1.44
C ASP A 94 -66.41 -11.95 0.03
N LEU A 95 -66.03 -10.90 0.80
CA LEU A 95 -66.23 -10.77 2.24
C LEU A 95 -65.72 -11.99 3.04
N THR A 96 -64.63 -12.59 2.57
CA THR A 96 -63.98 -13.74 3.20
C THR A 96 -62.76 -13.30 4.00
N THR A 97 -62.47 -14.03 5.07
CA THR A 97 -61.28 -13.80 5.92
C THR A 97 -60.40 -15.04 5.93
N LYS A 98 -59.08 -14.83 5.84
CA LYS A 98 -58.06 -15.89 5.95
C LYS A 98 -57.10 -15.55 7.08
N ASN A 99 -57.06 -16.42 8.08
CA ASN A 99 -56.15 -16.32 9.21
C ASN A 99 -54.89 -17.15 8.94
N ILE A 100 -53.72 -16.58 9.19
CA ILE A 100 -52.42 -17.25 9.08
C ILE A 100 -51.67 -17.03 10.38
N GLU A 101 -51.39 -18.11 11.11
CA GLU A 101 -50.64 -18.09 12.36
C GLU A 101 -49.16 -18.39 12.09
N TYR A 102 -48.27 -17.56 12.62
CA TYR A 102 -46.82 -17.68 12.48
C TYR A 102 -46.12 -17.88 13.83
N SER A 103 -46.86 -17.82 14.94
CA SER A 103 -46.35 -17.97 16.31
C SER A 103 -45.61 -19.28 16.58
N GLN A 104 -45.94 -20.35 15.86
CA GLN A 104 -45.26 -21.65 15.93
C GLN A 104 -44.24 -21.87 14.81
N SER A 105 -44.01 -20.87 13.94
CA SER A 105 -43.02 -20.99 12.87
C SER A 105 -41.61 -20.88 13.44
N ASN A 106 -40.72 -21.78 13.03
CA ASN A 106 -39.29 -21.72 13.36
C ASN A 106 -38.54 -20.65 12.53
N ASN A 107 -39.19 -20.06 11.52
CA ASN A 107 -38.60 -19.02 10.67
C ASN A 107 -39.66 -18.02 10.18
N PRO A 108 -40.31 -17.26 11.09
CA PRO A 108 -41.32 -16.29 10.70
C PRO A 108 -40.71 -15.13 9.90
N PRO A 109 -41.50 -14.47 9.03
CA PRO A 109 -41.11 -13.19 8.46
C PRO A 109 -40.85 -12.14 9.55
N ILE A 110 -39.90 -11.25 9.33
CA ILE A 110 -39.57 -10.17 10.27
C ILE A 110 -39.74 -8.80 9.62
N LEU A 111 -39.77 -7.76 10.45
CA LEU A 111 -39.93 -6.38 10.01
C LEU A 111 -38.61 -5.61 10.01
N HIS A 112 -38.35 -4.85 8.96
CA HIS A 112 -37.24 -3.89 8.87
C HIS A 112 -37.76 -2.50 8.56
N ARG A 113 -36.92 -1.49 8.86
CA ARG A 113 -37.20 -0.08 8.58
C ARG A 113 -38.48 0.40 9.26
N LYS A 114 -38.58 0.19 10.57
CA LYS A 114 -39.82 0.41 11.33
C LYS A 114 -40.28 1.87 11.30
N GLU A 115 -39.36 2.81 11.15
CA GLU A 115 -39.63 4.23 10.98
C GLU A 115 -40.52 4.53 9.77
N THR A 116 -40.42 3.73 8.70
CA THR A 116 -41.20 3.95 7.46
C THR A 116 -42.70 3.70 7.63
N PHE A 117 -43.13 3.03 8.70
CA PHE A 117 -44.57 2.80 8.99
C PHE A 117 -45.18 3.87 9.91
N LEU A 118 -44.35 4.75 10.47
CA LEU A 118 -44.72 5.73 11.49
C LEU A 118 -44.66 7.16 10.93
N THR A 119 -45.30 8.10 11.60
CA THR A 119 -45.12 9.53 11.31
C THR A 119 -43.86 10.07 12.02
N PRO A 120 -43.22 11.14 11.50
CA PRO A 120 -42.04 11.74 12.15
C PRO A 120 -42.26 12.21 13.59
N ASN A 121 -43.51 12.51 13.97
CA ASN A 121 -43.89 12.94 15.31
C ASN A 121 -44.02 11.79 16.32
N HIS A 122 -43.92 10.53 15.87
CA HIS A 122 -44.02 9.38 16.76
C HIS A 122 -42.81 9.32 17.71
N PRO A 123 -42.99 9.08 19.03
CA PRO A 123 -41.88 9.12 20.00
C PRO A 123 -40.67 8.23 19.67
N ASN A 124 -40.91 7.07 19.05
CA ASN A 124 -39.86 6.13 18.65
C ASN A 124 -39.35 6.30 17.22
N TYR A 125 -39.84 7.29 16.46
CA TYR A 125 -39.45 7.47 15.04
C TYR A 125 -37.94 7.67 14.90
N GLN A 126 -37.36 8.60 15.65
CA GLN A 126 -35.92 8.90 15.58
C GLN A 126 -35.07 7.69 15.98
N LYS A 127 -35.48 6.93 17.02
CA LYS A 127 -34.81 5.72 17.47
C LYS A 127 -34.75 4.66 16.36
N PHE A 128 -35.86 4.42 15.67
CA PHE A 128 -35.92 3.44 14.58
C PHE A 128 -35.18 3.93 13.33
N ALA A 129 -35.30 5.22 12.99
CA ALA A 129 -34.62 5.80 11.84
C ALA A 129 -33.09 5.77 12.01
N TYR A 130 -32.59 6.05 13.22
CA TYR A 130 -31.17 5.95 13.53
C TYR A 130 -30.66 4.52 13.41
N LEU A 131 -31.41 3.54 13.91
CA LEU A 131 -31.04 2.13 13.74
C LEU A 131 -30.97 1.74 12.26
N THR A 132 -32.01 2.06 11.47
CA THR A 132 -32.02 1.79 10.03
C THR A 132 -30.82 2.43 9.33
N HIS A 133 -30.46 3.67 9.68
CA HIS A 133 -29.28 4.33 9.12
C HIS A 133 -27.98 3.56 9.39
N LEU A 134 -27.80 3.05 10.61
CA LEU A 134 -26.64 2.24 10.96
C LEU A 134 -26.62 0.90 10.19
N GLU A 135 -27.77 0.24 10.08
CA GLU A 135 -27.90 -1.02 9.34
C GLU A 135 -27.61 -0.85 7.84
N GLU A 136 -28.04 0.27 7.23
CA GLU A 136 -27.69 0.63 5.85
C GLU A 136 -26.19 0.95 5.70
N LYS A 137 -25.61 1.69 6.64
CA LYS A 137 -24.17 2.02 6.61
C LYS A 137 -23.28 0.78 6.69
N LEU A 138 -23.74 -0.25 7.40
CA LEU A 138 -23.06 -1.53 7.54
C LEU A 138 -23.43 -2.53 6.43
N GLY A 139 -24.28 -2.15 5.46
CA GLY A 139 -24.71 -3.01 4.35
C GLY A 139 -25.63 -4.16 4.75
N LEU A 140 -26.16 -4.18 6.00
CA LEU A 140 -27.02 -5.27 6.49
C LEU A 140 -28.36 -5.36 5.73
N LEU A 141 -28.80 -4.26 5.13
CA LEU A 141 -30.06 -4.18 4.38
C LEU A 141 -29.90 -4.28 2.86
N ASP A 142 -28.69 -4.50 2.35
CA ASP A 142 -28.35 -4.42 0.91
C ASP A 142 -28.97 -5.55 0.08
N ASN A 143 -29.27 -6.70 0.70
CA ASN A 143 -29.84 -7.84 0.01
C ASN A 143 -31.24 -8.21 0.53
N PRO A 144 -32.31 -7.58 0.00
CA PRO A 144 -33.69 -7.81 0.41
C PRO A 144 -34.14 -9.28 0.34
N ARG A 145 -33.49 -10.11 -0.46
CA ARG A 145 -33.84 -11.53 -0.64
C ARG A 145 -33.46 -12.41 0.55
N TYR A 146 -32.50 -11.99 1.38
CA TYR A 146 -31.97 -12.80 2.49
C TYR A 146 -32.24 -12.21 3.87
N ILE A 147 -32.89 -11.06 3.98
CA ILE A 147 -33.18 -10.42 5.27
C ILE A 147 -34.59 -10.71 5.80
N GLY A 148 -35.52 -11.11 4.93
CA GLY A 148 -36.96 -11.12 5.25
C GLY A 148 -37.44 -12.15 6.27
N THR A 149 -36.60 -13.09 6.73
CA THR A 149 -37.00 -14.13 7.70
C THR A 149 -36.07 -14.21 8.89
N GLN A 150 -36.60 -14.57 10.06
CA GLN A 150 -35.89 -14.49 11.34
C GLN A 150 -34.59 -15.30 11.38
N LYS A 151 -34.58 -16.51 10.81
CA LYS A 151 -33.41 -17.38 10.78
C LYS A 151 -32.30 -16.80 9.90
N GLN A 152 -32.65 -16.31 8.70
CA GLN A 152 -31.67 -15.71 7.80
C GLN A 152 -31.13 -14.40 8.37
N TRP A 153 -31.96 -13.61 9.03
CA TRP A 153 -31.53 -12.41 9.72
C TRP A 153 -30.60 -12.70 10.90
N LYS A 154 -30.96 -13.67 11.76
CA LYS A 154 -30.07 -14.12 12.84
C LYS A 154 -28.74 -14.63 12.30
N GLN A 155 -28.76 -15.39 11.20
CA GLN A 155 -27.54 -15.83 10.53
C GLN A 155 -26.72 -14.65 10.01
N LEU A 156 -27.35 -13.67 9.36
CA LEU A 156 -26.66 -12.46 8.88
C LEU A 156 -26.00 -11.69 10.03
N LEU A 157 -26.71 -11.51 11.15
CA LEU A 157 -26.17 -10.87 12.35
C LEU A 157 -24.99 -11.65 12.93
N GLN A 158 -25.11 -12.98 13.01
CA GLN A 158 -24.04 -13.87 13.46
C GLN A 158 -22.81 -13.80 12.53
N ASP A 159 -23.04 -13.83 11.22
CA ASP A 159 -21.99 -13.75 10.19
C ASP A 159 -21.24 -12.40 10.24
N ASN A 160 -21.91 -11.34 10.71
CA ASN A 160 -21.33 -10.00 10.88
C ASN A 160 -20.89 -9.70 12.33
N PHE A 161 -20.99 -10.66 13.26
CA PHE A 161 -20.65 -10.50 14.69
C PHE A 161 -21.37 -9.36 15.40
N ILE A 162 -22.54 -9.00 14.90
CA ILE A 162 -23.37 -7.92 15.44
C ILE A 162 -24.53 -8.55 16.18
N SER A 163 -24.87 -7.97 17.32
CA SER A 163 -26.08 -8.27 18.06
C SER A 163 -26.79 -6.96 18.43
N PHE A 164 -27.97 -7.09 19.03
CA PHE A 164 -28.76 -5.96 19.46
C PHE A 164 -28.75 -5.87 20.97
N PHE A 165 -28.49 -4.67 21.49
CA PHE A 165 -28.89 -4.29 22.83
C PHE A 165 -29.92 -3.18 22.68
N ASP A 166 -31.18 -3.50 23.01
CA ASP A 166 -32.32 -2.66 22.64
C ASP A 166 -32.31 -2.38 21.11
N HIS A 167 -32.25 -1.13 20.67
CA HIS A 167 -32.16 -0.77 19.24
C HIS A 167 -30.79 -0.22 18.86
N PHE A 168 -29.76 -0.62 19.60
CA PHE A 168 -28.37 -0.32 19.28
C PHE A 168 -27.67 -1.57 18.79
N LEU A 169 -26.87 -1.41 17.74
CA LEU A 169 -25.97 -2.46 17.26
C LEU A 169 -24.77 -2.53 18.19
N ILE A 170 -24.50 -3.71 18.72
CA ILE A 170 -23.37 -4.00 19.60
C ILE A 170 -22.55 -5.15 19.01
N CYS A 171 -21.23 -5.04 19.09
CA CYS A 171 -20.33 -6.14 18.79
C CYS A 171 -19.99 -6.83 20.12
N ASN A 172 -20.16 -8.15 20.21
CA ASN A 172 -19.73 -8.90 21.39
C ASN A 172 -18.20 -9.05 21.36
N LEU A 173 -17.52 -8.27 22.20
CA LEU A 173 -16.05 -8.24 22.33
C LEU A 173 -15.49 -9.36 23.24
N ASN A 174 -16.34 -10.24 23.78
CA ASN A 174 -15.93 -11.30 24.70
C ASN A 174 -15.39 -12.56 24.01
N ASP A 175 -15.65 -12.70 22.71
CA ASP A 175 -15.12 -13.77 21.91
C ASP A 175 -13.90 -13.26 21.14
N ASN A 176 -12.76 -13.91 21.36
CA ASN A 176 -11.49 -13.55 20.73
C ASN A 176 -11.66 -13.57 19.20
N PRO A 177 -11.51 -12.44 18.47
CA PRO A 177 -11.81 -12.36 17.04
C PRO A 177 -11.06 -13.41 16.21
N ALA A 178 -9.91 -13.87 16.71
CA ALA A 178 -9.00 -14.84 16.11
C ALA A 178 -9.61 -16.23 15.81
N GLU A 179 -10.72 -16.63 16.44
CA GLU A 179 -11.26 -18.00 16.28
C GLU A 179 -12.45 -18.13 15.31
N PHE A 180 -13.11 -17.03 14.93
CA PHE A 180 -14.44 -17.13 14.30
C PHE A 180 -14.47 -16.96 12.77
N ILE A 181 -13.37 -16.53 12.15
CA ILE A 181 -13.17 -16.63 10.69
C ILE A 181 -12.06 -17.65 10.46
N LYS A 182 -12.36 -18.79 9.83
CA LYS A 182 -11.32 -19.72 9.36
C LYS A 182 -10.60 -19.08 8.18
N ILE A 183 -9.66 -18.18 8.47
CA ILE A 183 -8.84 -17.47 7.48
C ILE A 183 -8.03 -18.50 6.72
N LYS A 184 -8.31 -18.62 5.41
CA LYS A 184 -7.62 -19.59 4.55
C LYS A 184 -6.32 -18.98 4.04
N ARG A 185 -5.34 -18.80 4.94
CA ARG A 185 -4.03 -18.16 4.64
C ARG A 185 -3.36 -18.71 3.38
N HIS A 186 -3.45 -20.03 3.17
CA HIS A 186 -2.91 -20.72 1.99
C HIS A 186 -3.45 -20.20 0.64
N ARG A 187 -4.61 -19.53 0.60
CA ARG A 187 -5.19 -18.94 -0.61
C ARG A 187 -4.59 -17.57 -0.98
N ALA A 188 -3.80 -16.98 -0.10
CA ALA A 188 -3.08 -15.74 -0.40
C ALA A 188 -1.82 -15.99 -1.27
N ALA A 189 -1.30 -17.22 -1.27
CA ALA A 189 -0.20 -17.61 -2.15
C ALA A 189 -0.68 -17.60 -3.62
N MET A 190 -0.08 -16.73 -4.43
CA MET A 190 -0.40 -16.61 -5.87
C MET A 190 0.52 -17.50 -6.71
N VAL A 191 -0.08 -18.27 -7.62
CA VAL A 191 0.65 -18.95 -8.71
C VAL A 191 1.09 -17.89 -9.71
N ARG A 192 2.39 -17.86 -10.02
CA ARG A 192 3.03 -16.86 -10.90
C ARG A 192 4.14 -17.54 -11.69
N ASN A 193 4.62 -16.89 -12.74
CA ASN A 193 5.64 -17.44 -13.65
C ASN A 193 6.99 -16.71 -13.55
N ARG A 194 7.17 -15.88 -12.52
CA ARG A 194 8.37 -15.04 -12.32
C ARG A 194 8.70 -14.89 -10.84
N LEU A 195 9.96 -14.53 -10.53
CA LEU A 195 10.44 -14.22 -9.17
C LEU A 195 9.58 -13.19 -8.45
N SER A 196 9.55 -13.26 -7.12
CA SER A 196 8.73 -12.36 -6.32
C SER A 196 9.37 -11.00 -6.38
N ARG A 197 8.55 -9.97 -6.26
CA ARG A 197 9.05 -8.61 -6.20
C ARG A 197 10.18 -8.42 -5.17
N PRO A 198 10.06 -8.84 -3.89
CA PRO A 198 11.16 -8.74 -2.93
C PRO A 198 12.44 -9.45 -3.39
N VAL A 199 12.36 -10.71 -3.85
CA VAL A 199 13.54 -11.48 -4.25
C VAL A 199 14.20 -10.92 -5.50
N ARG A 200 13.41 -10.49 -6.50
CA ARG A 200 13.92 -9.85 -7.71
C ARG A 200 14.69 -8.56 -7.40
N LEU A 201 14.15 -7.69 -6.54
CA LEU A 201 14.82 -6.43 -6.16
C LEU A 201 16.20 -6.69 -5.51
N VAL A 202 16.29 -7.72 -4.66
CA VAL A 202 17.57 -8.09 -4.02
C VAL A 202 18.56 -8.65 -5.03
N LEU A 203 18.09 -9.43 -6.00
CA LEU A 203 18.92 -9.97 -7.08
C LEU A 203 19.45 -8.85 -7.99
N GLU A 204 18.58 -7.93 -8.43
CA GLU A 204 18.93 -6.77 -9.27
C GLU A 204 19.90 -5.82 -8.55
N ALA A 205 19.81 -5.74 -7.22
CA ALA A 205 20.73 -4.96 -6.39
C ALA A 205 22.11 -5.61 -6.21
N GLY A 206 22.36 -6.80 -6.78
CA GLY A 206 23.66 -7.47 -6.72
C GLY A 206 24.04 -7.98 -5.33
N LEU A 207 23.05 -8.23 -4.46
CA LEU A 207 23.30 -8.68 -3.08
C LEU A 207 23.53 -10.19 -2.95
N PHE A 208 23.23 -10.96 -4.00
CA PHE A 208 23.57 -12.38 -4.07
C PHE A 208 25.03 -12.53 -4.51
N ALA A 209 25.91 -12.92 -3.58
CA ALA A 209 27.28 -13.31 -3.90
C ALA A 209 27.36 -14.80 -4.27
N GLU A 210 28.41 -15.19 -5.00
CA GLU A 210 28.60 -16.59 -5.42
C GLU A 210 28.52 -17.56 -4.24
N LYS A 211 27.77 -18.65 -4.41
CA LYS A 211 27.53 -19.70 -3.39
C LYS A 211 26.70 -19.29 -2.17
N ASN A 212 26.09 -18.10 -2.17
CA ASN A 212 25.14 -17.75 -1.12
C ASN A 212 24.02 -18.78 -1.01
N SER A 213 23.62 -19.07 0.22
CA SER A 213 22.45 -19.87 0.54
C SER A 213 21.21 -18.99 0.68
N PHE A 214 20.07 -19.47 0.17
CA PHE A 214 18.78 -18.81 0.18
C PHE A 214 17.72 -19.66 0.90
N PHE A 215 16.92 -19.02 1.76
CA PHE A 215 15.79 -19.67 2.41
C PHE A 215 14.52 -18.81 2.29
N ASP A 216 13.44 -19.40 1.79
CA ASP A 216 12.13 -18.74 1.65
C ASP A 216 11.16 -19.19 2.74
N TYR A 217 10.84 -18.27 3.67
CA TYR A 217 9.94 -18.50 4.80
C TYR A 217 8.50 -18.15 4.38
N GLY A 218 7.67 -19.18 4.23
CA GLY A 218 6.34 -19.06 3.63
C GLY A 218 6.39 -19.12 2.11
N CYS A 219 7.12 -20.09 1.55
CA CYS A 219 7.41 -20.14 0.11
C CYS A 219 6.20 -20.44 -0.79
N GLY A 220 5.04 -20.77 -0.21
CA GLY A 220 3.87 -21.23 -0.95
C GLY A 220 4.22 -22.41 -1.85
N HIS A 221 3.95 -22.27 -3.14
CA HIS A 221 4.28 -23.26 -4.16
C HIS A 221 5.79 -23.46 -4.43
N GLY A 222 6.68 -22.59 -3.90
CA GLY A 222 8.13 -22.80 -3.99
C GLY A 222 8.84 -22.18 -5.20
N LEU A 223 8.15 -21.40 -6.03
CA LEU A 223 8.73 -20.85 -7.27
C LEU A 223 10.01 -20.02 -7.08
N ASP A 224 10.07 -19.17 -6.03
CA ASP A 224 11.29 -18.38 -5.79
C ASP A 224 12.48 -19.28 -5.45
N VAL A 225 12.22 -20.36 -4.71
CA VAL A 225 13.23 -21.38 -4.37
C VAL A 225 13.74 -22.06 -5.63
N GLU A 226 12.84 -22.43 -6.54
CA GLU A 226 13.18 -23.07 -7.82
C GLU A 226 14.04 -22.16 -8.70
N ILE A 227 13.58 -20.93 -8.99
CA ILE A 227 14.30 -20.01 -9.88
C ILE A 227 15.67 -19.62 -9.30
N ILE A 228 15.76 -19.38 -7.98
CA ILE A 228 17.06 -19.04 -7.35
C ILE A 228 18.00 -20.25 -7.36
N LYS A 229 17.46 -21.48 -7.25
CA LYS A 229 18.26 -22.71 -7.41
C LYS A 229 18.79 -22.87 -8.84
N GLU A 230 17.98 -22.59 -9.86
CA GLU A 230 18.41 -22.60 -11.27
C GLU A 230 19.53 -21.58 -11.56
N LYS A 231 19.56 -20.47 -10.83
CA LYS A 231 20.64 -19.47 -10.87
C LYS A 231 21.92 -19.90 -10.15
N GLY A 232 21.99 -21.13 -9.62
CA GLY A 232 23.19 -21.73 -9.04
C GLY A 232 23.34 -21.55 -7.52
N PHE A 233 22.32 -21.06 -6.82
CA PHE A 233 22.35 -20.85 -5.38
C PHE A 233 21.77 -22.04 -4.59
N ILE A 234 22.23 -22.21 -3.34
CA ILE A 234 21.71 -23.26 -2.45
C ILE A 234 20.39 -22.79 -1.85
N SER A 235 19.27 -23.21 -2.43
CA SER A 235 17.94 -22.70 -2.09
C SER A 235 17.07 -23.74 -1.39
N HIS A 236 16.38 -23.32 -0.34
CA HIS A 236 15.36 -24.11 0.37
C HIS A 236 14.16 -23.23 0.72
N GLY A 237 13.02 -23.85 1.03
CA GLY A 237 11.84 -23.10 1.49
C GLY A 237 10.94 -23.94 2.37
N TRP A 238 10.15 -23.25 3.18
CA TRP A 238 9.16 -23.84 4.06
C TRP A 238 7.84 -23.08 3.90
N ASP A 239 6.72 -23.79 3.97
CA ASP A 239 5.38 -23.20 3.99
C ASP A 239 4.48 -24.04 4.89
N PRO A 240 3.66 -23.44 5.78
CA PRO A 240 2.83 -24.18 6.72
C PRO A 240 1.78 -25.07 6.05
N TYR A 241 1.42 -24.83 4.79
CA TYR A 241 0.42 -25.59 4.05
C TYR A 241 1.01 -26.38 2.89
N TYR A 242 1.77 -25.73 2.00
CA TYR A 242 2.26 -26.34 0.76
C TYR A 242 3.53 -27.17 0.95
N GLN A 243 4.36 -26.81 1.94
CA GLN A 243 5.65 -27.45 2.19
C GLN A 243 5.91 -27.66 3.70
N PRO A 244 4.97 -28.27 4.47
CA PRO A 244 4.99 -28.26 5.93
C PRO A 244 6.12 -29.12 6.53
N TYR A 245 6.56 -30.14 5.79
CA TYR A 245 7.58 -31.10 6.23
C TYR A 245 9.01 -30.65 5.92
N ASN A 246 9.19 -29.54 5.19
CA ASN A 246 10.53 -29.03 4.91
C ASN A 246 11.16 -28.46 6.20
N PRO A 247 12.42 -28.80 6.53
CA PRO A 247 13.04 -28.27 7.73
C PRO A 247 13.39 -26.79 7.57
N PHE A 248 13.30 -26.03 8.68
CA PHE A 248 13.90 -24.71 8.75
C PHE A 248 15.42 -24.81 8.57
N LYS A 249 15.99 -24.07 7.62
CA LYS A 249 17.43 -24.03 7.38
C LYS A 249 17.95 -22.61 7.49
N LYS A 250 19.09 -22.44 8.17
CA LYS A 250 19.80 -21.17 8.20
C LYS A 250 20.39 -20.88 6.83
N ALA A 251 20.23 -19.65 6.36
CA ALA A 251 20.70 -19.21 5.04
C ALA A 251 21.33 -17.82 5.12
N ASP A 252 22.20 -17.51 4.14
CA ASP A 252 22.82 -16.20 4.02
C ASP A 252 21.77 -15.13 3.74
N ILE A 253 20.83 -15.46 2.86
CA ILE A 253 19.67 -14.62 2.55
C ILE A 253 18.38 -15.36 2.92
N VAL A 254 17.56 -14.73 3.75
CA VAL A 254 16.23 -15.26 4.11
C VAL A 254 15.16 -14.32 3.58
N ASN A 255 14.14 -14.85 2.91
CA ASN A 255 12.97 -14.11 2.46
C ASN A 255 11.78 -14.37 3.39
N LEU A 256 11.18 -13.31 3.91
CA LEU A 256 9.87 -13.30 4.59
C LEU A 256 8.92 -12.46 3.73
N GLY A 257 8.65 -12.97 2.53
CA GLY A 257 7.95 -12.23 1.48
C GLY A 257 6.43 -12.29 1.62
N TYR A 258 5.79 -11.17 1.93
CA TYR A 258 4.33 -11.04 2.02
C TYR A 258 3.64 -11.92 3.07
N ILE A 259 4.37 -12.36 4.09
CA ILE A 259 3.85 -13.21 5.16
C ILE A 259 3.24 -12.38 6.29
N ILE A 260 3.90 -11.30 6.68
CA ILE A 260 3.44 -10.47 7.80
C ILE A 260 2.13 -9.73 7.53
N ASN A 261 1.71 -9.62 6.27
CA ASN A 261 0.39 -9.09 5.90
C ASN A 261 -0.73 -10.12 5.89
N VAL A 262 -0.43 -11.42 5.89
CA VAL A 262 -1.46 -12.49 5.86
C VAL A 262 -1.66 -13.16 7.21
N ILE A 263 -0.84 -12.83 8.21
CA ILE A 263 -0.99 -13.30 9.59
C ILE A 263 -1.82 -12.28 10.37
N GLU A 264 -3.03 -12.68 10.76
CA GLU A 264 -3.97 -11.89 11.53
C GLU A 264 -3.57 -11.73 13.00
N ASN A 265 -2.98 -12.78 13.60
CA ASN A 265 -2.60 -12.75 15.00
C ASN A 265 -1.28 -11.98 15.16
N VAL A 266 -1.32 -10.87 15.90
CA VAL A 266 -0.16 -9.97 16.08
C VAL A 266 1.01 -10.69 16.76
N THR A 267 0.75 -11.58 17.72
CA THR A 267 1.79 -12.36 18.41
C THR A 267 2.46 -13.33 17.44
N GLU A 268 1.67 -14.09 16.68
CA GLU A 268 2.20 -15.01 15.67
C GLU A 268 2.99 -14.27 14.57
N ARG A 269 2.50 -13.09 14.16
CA ARG A 269 3.17 -12.23 13.17
C ARG A 269 4.54 -11.77 13.68
N ARG A 270 4.63 -11.44 14.97
CA ARG A 270 5.89 -11.09 15.64
C ARG A 270 6.83 -12.30 15.70
N GLU A 271 6.32 -13.46 16.10
CA GLU A 271 7.08 -14.70 16.18
C GLU A 271 7.64 -15.14 14.82
N ALA A 272 6.84 -15.03 13.75
CA ALA A 272 7.28 -15.34 12.39
C ALA A 272 8.44 -14.46 11.95
N LEU A 273 8.39 -13.15 12.25
CA LEU A 273 9.47 -12.22 11.95
C LEU A 273 10.75 -12.55 12.75
N ILE A 274 10.63 -12.80 14.06
CA ILE A 274 11.76 -13.20 14.91
C ILE A 274 12.38 -14.52 14.42
N LYS A 275 11.54 -15.50 14.04
CA LYS A 275 11.99 -16.80 13.57
C LYS A 275 12.70 -16.69 12.23
N ALA A 276 12.16 -15.94 11.27
CA ALA A 276 12.83 -15.66 10.00
C ALA A 276 14.20 -15.02 10.24
N TRP A 277 14.29 -14.02 11.14
CA TRP A 277 15.55 -13.40 11.51
C TRP A 277 16.55 -14.40 12.13
N SER A 278 16.10 -15.32 12.97
CA SER A 278 16.96 -16.36 13.57
C SER A 278 17.60 -17.31 12.55
N LEU A 279 16.98 -17.43 11.37
CA LEU A 279 17.49 -18.23 10.24
C LEU A 279 18.46 -17.43 9.36
N THR A 280 18.49 -16.11 9.48
CA THR A 280 19.30 -15.22 8.67
C THR A 280 20.74 -15.13 9.16
N LYS A 281 21.70 -15.47 8.29
CA LYS A 281 23.14 -15.26 8.54
C LYS A 281 23.64 -13.91 8.04
N GLU A 282 23.11 -13.37 6.94
CA GLU A 282 23.54 -12.06 6.41
C GLU A 282 22.40 -11.06 6.20
N ILE A 283 21.40 -11.39 5.38
CA ILE A 283 20.35 -10.45 4.95
C ILE A 283 18.97 -11.07 5.10
N LEU A 284 18.07 -10.37 5.80
CA LEU A 284 16.65 -10.70 5.86
C LEU A 284 15.89 -9.75 4.93
N ILE A 285 15.09 -10.31 4.03
CA ILE A 285 14.16 -9.59 3.18
C ILE A 285 12.79 -9.66 3.85
N VAL A 286 12.19 -8.51 4.14
CA VAL A 286 10.83 -8.42 4.69
C VAL A 286 9.98 -7.63 3.72
N SER A 287 8.84 -8.19 3.33
CA SER A 287 7.87 -7.45 2.52
C SER A 287 6.44 -7.60 2.97
N ALA A 288 5.64 -6.56 2.77
CA ALA A 288 4.21 -6.54 2.98
C ALA A 288 3.52 -5.72 1.88
N GLN A 289 2.20 -5.85 1.78
CA GLN A 289 1.42 -4.93 0.93
C GLN A 289 1.30 -3.59 1.65
N VAL A 290 1.50 -2.50 0.90
CA VAL A 290 1.39 -1.13 1.42
C VAL A 290 0.03 -0.56 1.06
N LEU A 291 -0.58 0.20 1.96
CA LEU A 291 -1.85 0.88 1.75
C LEU A 291 -1.62 2.02 0.76
N ILE A 292 -2.30 1.93 -0.38
CA ILE A 292 -2.27 2.93 -1.43
C ILE A 292 -3.66 3.55 -1.41
N ASP A 293 -3.75 4.84 -1.05
CA ASP A 293 -5.00 5.57 -0.76
C ASP A 293 -5.90 5.65 -2.01
N ASP A 294 -6.59 4.56 -2.32
CA ASP A 294 -7.61 4.42 -3.36
C ASP A 294 -8.92 4.04 -2.66
N ARG A 295 -9.62 5.06 -2.15
CA ARG A 295 -10.78 4.95 -1.25
C ARG A 295 -12.05 4.51 -1.98
N THR A 296 -12.01 3.39 -2.69
CA THR A 296 -13.10 2.95 -3.57
C THR A 296 -13.61 1.54 -3.30
N SER A 297 -13.28 0.89 -2.18
CA SER A 297 -13.78 -0.47 -1.91
C SER A 297 -14.18 -0.68 -0.44
N GLY A 298 -15.43 -1.10 -0.23
CA GLY A 298 -16.01 -1.42 1.07
C GLY A 298 -15.44 -2.73 1.64
N TYR A 299 -14.26 -2.67 2.24
CA TYR A 299 -13.62 -3.81 2.88
C TYR A 299 -14.15 -4.05 4.30
N MET A 300 -14.32 -5.32 4.68
CA MET A 300 -14.61 -5.73 6.06
C MET A 300 -13.31 -5.67 6.88
N ILE A 301 -13.28 -4.78 7.88
CA ILE A 301 -12.14 -4.60 8.80
C ILE A 301 -12.11 -5.78 9.80
N TYR A 302 -10.95 -6.41 9.97
CA TYR A 302 -10.72 -7.50 10.92
C TYR A 302 -9.38 -7.28 11.61
N GLY A 303 -9.37 -7.14 12.94
CA GLY A 303 -8.14 -6.76 13.66
C GLY A 303 -7.55 -5.44 13.15
N ASP A 304 -6.31 -5.47 12.69
CA ASP A 304 -5.58 -4.32 12.11
C ASP A 304 -5.43 -4.41 10.57
N GLY A 305 -6.24 -5.24 9.91
CA GLY A 305 -6.25 -5.43 8.47
C GLY A 305 -7.66 -5.62 7.92
N ILE A 306 -7.77 -6.14 6.70
CA ILE A 306 -9.04 -6.43 6.04
C ILE A 306 -9.17 -7.94 5.75
N VAL A 307 -10.40 -8.44 5.66
CA VAL A 307 -10.68 -9.76 5.07
C VAL A 307 -11.11 -9.57 3.62
N THR A 308 -10.41 -10.24 2.70
CA THR A 308 -10.74 -10.20 1.27
C THR A 308 -11.92 -11.13 0.95
N GLU A 309 -12.55 -10.96 -0.21
CA GLU A 309 -13.61 -11.84 -0.74
C GLU A 309 -13.20 -13.33 -0.80
N ARG A 310 -11.89 -13.63 -0.80
CA ARG A 310 -11.35 -15.00 -0.79
C ARG A 310 -11.25 -15.62 0.62
N ASN A 311 -11.74 -14.94 1.66
CA ASN A 311 -11.57 -15.28 3.08
C ASN A 311 -10.09 -15.37 3.48
N THR A 312 -9.27 -14.44 2.98
CA THR A 312 -7.88 -14.25 3.40
C THR A 312 -7.75 -12.95 4.19
N PHE A 313 -6.99 -12.96 5.28
CA PHE A 313 -6.61 -11.73 5.97
C PHE A 313 -5.52 -11.01 5.17
N GLN A 314 -5.64 -9.69 5.09
CA GLN A 314 -4.68 -8.83 4.42
C GLN A 314 -4.55 -7.53 5.21
N LYS A 315 -3.43 -7.35 5.89
CA LYS A 315 -3.03 -6.04 6.42
C LYS A 315 -2.30 -5.24 5.35
N TYR A 316 -2.79 -4.04 5.09
CA TYR A 316 -2.05 -3.04 4.34
C TYR A 316 -1.31 -2.15 5.32
N TYR A 317 0.00 -2.05 5.15
CA TYR A 317 0.84 -1.21 6.00
C TYR A 317 1.03 0.16 5.36
N GLU A 318 1.16 1.22 6.14
CA GLU A 318 1.89 2.37 5.64
C GLU A 318 3.39 2.04 5.54
N GLN A 319 4.12 2.68 4.62
CA GLN A 319 5.55 2.38 4.42
C GLN A 319 6.36 2.61 5.72
N GLU A 320 6.06 3.68 6.44
CA GLU A 320 6.69 4.01 7.72
C GLU A 320 6.23 3.08 8.85
N GLU A 321 4.94 2.71 8.88
CA GLU A 321 4.41 1.73 9.83
C GLU A 321 5.14 0.39 9.72
N LEU A 322 5.32 -0.11 8.49
CA LEU A 322 6.04 -1.36 8.25
C LEU A 322 7.51 -1.26 8.71
N LYS A 323 8.18 -0.16 8.39
CA LYS A 323 9.55 0.09 8.82
C LYS A 323 9.65 0.04 10.34
N ASN A 324 8.83 0.82 11.03
CA ASN A 324 8.83 0.93 12.49
C ASN A 324 8.52 -0.43 13.15
N TYR A 325 7.58 -1.19 12.59
CA TYR A 325 7.28 -2.55 13.06
C TYR A 325 8.50 -3.46 12.99
N ILE A 326 9.21 -3.48 11.85
CA ILE A 326 10.41 -4.32 11.68
C ILE A 326 11.50 -3.90 12.68
N GLU A 327 11.77 -2.59 12.77
CA GLU A 327 12.84 -2.05 13.62
C GLU A 327 12.55 -2.30 15.11
N GLN A 328 11.30 -2.15 15.56
CA GLN A 328 10.90 -2.40 16.95
C GLN A 328 10.94 -3.89 17.32
N VAL A 329 10.57 -4.79 16.41
CA VAL A 329 10.55 -6.23 16.68
C VAL A 329 11.96 -6.80 16.69
N LEU A 330 12.80 -6.41 15.72
CA LEU A 330 14.14 -6.96 15.56
C LEU A 330 15.22 -6.18 16.32
N ASN A 331 14.93 -4.94 16.73
CA ASN A 331 15.92 -4.00 17.27
C ASN A 331 17.11 -3.78 16.31
N GLU A 332 16.82 -3.79 15.01
CA GLU A 332 17.80 -3.64 13.92
C GLU A 332 17.22 -2.69 12.88
N GLU A 333 18.07 -1.94 12.18
CA GLU A 333 17.62 -0.96 11.19
C GLU A 333 17.05 -1.63 9.91
N ALA A 334 15.91 -1.12 9.43
CA ALA A 334 15.26 -1.61 8.22
C ALA A 334 15.52 -0.67 7.03
N ILE A 335 16.20 -1.20 6.01
CA ILE A 335 16.60 -0.43 4.83
C ILE A 335 15.59 -0.64 3.69
N PRO A 336 14.88 0.40 3.21
CA PRO A 336 13.95 0.25 2.09
C PRO A 336 14.71 0.05 0.77
N ILE A 337 14.29 -0.96 0.01
CA ILE A 337 14.73 -1.19 -1.38
C ILE A 337 13.60 -0.95 -2.39
N GLY A 338 12.37 -0.79 -1.90
CA GLY A 338 11.20 -0.36 -2.68
C GLY A 338 9.99 -0.24 -1.76
N LEU A 339 8.84 0.18 -2.32
CA LEU A 339 7.57 0.23 -1.56
C LEU A 339 7.25 -1.14 -0.98
N GLY A 340 7.03 -1.22 0.32
CA GLY A 340 6.69 -2.44 1.04
C GLY A 340 7.79 -3.49 1.09
N VAL A 341 9.05 -3.15 0.75
CA VAL A 341 10.18 -4.10 0.76
C VAL A 341 11.38 -3.49 1.50
N PHE A 342 11.78 -4.17 2.57
CA PHE A 342 12.88 -3.78 3.45
C PHE A 342 13.93 -4.89 3.54
N LEU A 343 15.18 -4.47 3.75
CA LEU A 343 16.32 -5.32 4.04
C LEU A 343 16.83 -5.06 5.44
N VAL A 344 17.10 -6.12 6.19
CA VAL A 344 17.74 -6.06 7.51
C VAL A 344 19.06 -6.82 7.44
N PHE A 345 20.16 -6.14 7.74
CA PHE A 345 21.51 -6.68 7.62
C PHE A 345 22.05 -7.09 8.99
N ARG A 346 22.66 -8.29 9.08
CA ARG A 346 23.39 -8.74 10.28
C ARG A 346 24.66 -7.94 10.52
N ASN A 347 25.29 -7.46 9.44
CA ASN A 347 26.55 -6.73 9.50
C ASN A 347 26.33 -5.26 9.08
N VAL A 348 26.58 -4.34 10.02
CA VAL A 348 26.41 -2.90 9.82
C VAL A 348 27.35 -2.33 8.75
N GLU A 349 28.56 -2.86 8.60
CA GLU A 349 29.50 -2.45 7.55
C GLU A 349 28.96 -2.83 6.16
N LYS A 350 28.44 -4.06 5.99
CA LYS A 350 27.78 -4.47 4.74
C LYS A 350 26.57 -3.57 4.43
N ALA A 351 25.77 -3.23 5.44
CA ALA A 351 24.65 -2.31 5.30
C ALA A 351 25.08 -0.93 4.81
N ASN A 352 26.16 -0.38 5.36
CA ASN A 352 26.73 0.91 4.97
C ASN A 352 27.32 0.89 3.55
N ASN A 353 28.04 -0.18 3.18
CA ASN A 353 28.55 -0.34 1.83
C ASN A 353 27.42 -0.43 0.80
N PHE A 354 26.34 -1.15 1.12
CA PHE A 354 25.14 -1.22 0.28
C PHE A 354 24.46 0.15 0.11
N ARG A 355 24.41 0.98 1.16
CA ARG A 355 23.88 2.36 1.05
C ARG A 355 24.73 3.21 0.12
N LEU A 356 26.06 3.17 0.29
CA LEU A 356 26.98 3.96 -0.51
C LEU A 356 26.90 3.57 -1.99
N SER A 357 26.79 2.28 -2.32
CA SER A 357 26.72 1.82 -3.70
C SER A 357 25.49 2.34 -4.46
N ARG A 358 24.40 2.70 -3.76
CA ARG A 358 23.20 3.31 -4.36
C ARG A 358 23.39 4.76 -4.83
N PHE A 359 24.45 5.42 -4.39
CA PHE A 359 24.75 6.83 -4.70
C PHE A 359 26.02 6.99 -5.54
N HIS A 360 26.60 5.88 -6.00
CA HIS A 360 27.82 5.88 -6.77
C HIS A 360 27.57 6.28 -8.22
N SER A 361 28.10 7.43 -8.64
CA SER A 361 28.13 7.82 -10.05
C SER A 361 29.14 6.97 -10.81
N ARG A 362 28.77 6.41 -11.96
CA ARG A 362 29.72 5.65 -12.80
C ARG A 362 30.56 6.63 -13.61
N VAL A 363 31.83 6.80 -13.24
CA VAL A 363 32.76 7.66 -13.97
C VAL A 363 33.80 6.80 -14.71
N LYS A 364 34.03 7.10 -15.99
CA LYS A 364 35.05 6.43 -16.79
C LYS A 364 36.41 7.10 -16.60
N SER A 365 37.47 6.33 -16.74
CA SER A 365 38.84 6.85 -16.78
C SER A 365 39.00 7.85 -17.93
N PRO A 366 39.69 8.99 -17.71
CA PRO A 366 40.02 9.97 -18.73
C PRO A 366 40.63 9.36 -19.99
N ARG A 367 40.30 9.94 -21.15
CA ARG A 367 40.88 9.47 -22.42
C ARG A 367 42.35 9.87 -22.49
N ILE A 368 43.18 8.96 -23.00
CA ILE A 368 44.59 9.23 -23.27
C ILE A 368 44.67 10.14 -24.50
N LEU A 369 45.19 11.35 -24.33
CA LEU A 369 45.23 12.39 -25.37
C LEU A 369 46.30 12.09 -26.43
N SER A 370 47.40 11.46 -26.04
CA SER A 370 48.45 10.91 -26.93
C SER A 370 49.36 9.99 -26.11
N PRO A 371 49.59 8.73 -26.53
CA PRO A 371 50.50 7.85 -25.81
C PRO A 371 51.95 8.36 -25.97
N ALA A 372 52.48 8.98 -24.92
CA ALA A 372 53.93 9.21 -24.83
C ALA A 372 54.64 7.85 -24.83
N LYS A 373 55.79 7.72 -25.50
CA LYS A 373 56.58 6.46 -25.54
C LYS A 373 56.73 5.83 -24.14
N LYS A 374 57.03 6.66 -23.14
CA LYS A 374 57.16 6.24 -21.74
C LYS A 374 55.87 5.72 -21.11
N PHE A 375 54.69 6.19 -21.50
CA PHE A 375 53.42 5.68 -20.96
C PHE A 375 53.01 4.38 -21.64
N ALA A 376 53.18 4.29 -22.97
CA ALA A 376 52.84 3.09 -23.74
C ALA A 376 53.54 1.83 -23.19
N ASP A 377 54.81 1.96 -22.79
CA ASP A 377 55.60 0.87 -22.20
C ASP A 377 55.05 0.38 -20.84
N TYR A 378 54.25 1.19 -20.14
CA TYR A 378 53.73 0.89 -18.80
C TYR A 378 52.20 0.88 -18.72
N GLU A 379 51.49 0.94 -19.84
CA GLU A 379 50.03 1.09 -19.86
C GLU A 379 49.33 -0.04 -19.10
N GLU A 380 49.70 -1.30 -19.35
CA GLU A 380 49.12 -2.45 -18.63
C GLU A 380 49.39 -2.40 -17.12
N LEU A 381 50.56 -1.89 -16.72
CA LEU A 381 50.95 -1.79 -15.31
C LEU A 381 50.22 -0.63 -14.60
N LEU A 382 49.97 0.47 -15.31
CA LEU A 382 49.36 1.69 -14.77
C LEU A 382 47.83 1.70 -14.89
N LYS A 383 47.24 0.90 -15.78
CA LYS A 383 45.79 0.81 -15.95
C LYS A 383 45.04 0.47 -14.64
N PRO A 384 45.46 -0.52 -13.82
CA PRO A 384 44.83 -0.76 -12.52
C PRO A 384 44.87 0.44 -11.57
N LEU A 385 45.92 1.28 -11.66
CA LEU A 385 46.02 2.51 -10.88
C LEU A 385 45.07 3.60 -11.39
N MET A 386 44.90 3.71 -12.71
CA MET A 386 43.91 4.61 -13.33
C MET A 386 42.50 4.19 -12.92
N ASP A 387 42.17 2.91 -13.05
CA ASP A 387 40.85 2.36 -12.71
C ASP A 387 40.54 2.56 -11.22
N PHE A 388 41.53 2.36 -10.34
CA PHE A 388 41.38 2.66 -8.92
C PHE A 388 41.08 4.13 -8.66
N TYR A 389 41.82 5.05 -9.29
CA TYR A 389 41.56 6.49 -9.10
C TYR A 389 40.17 6.87 -9.64
N SER A 390 39.76 6.34 -10.78
CA SER A 390 38.43 6.58 -11.35
C SER A 390 37.30 6.10 -10.46
N GLU A 391 37.49 5.00 -9.73
CA GLU A 391 36.51 4.50 -8.78
C GLU A 391 36.51 5.29 -7.46
N ARG A 392 37.70 5.66 -6.96
CA ARG A 392 37.88 6.13 -5.57
C ARG A 392 38.16 7.62 -5.43
N GLY A 393 38.43 8.34 -6.53
CA GLY A 393 38.80 9.75 -6.53
C GLY A 393 40.10 10.06 -5.79
N ARG A 394 40.93 9.05 -5.50
CA ARG A 394 42.17 9.19 -4.75
C ARG A 394 43.18 8.10 -5.13
N LEU A 395 44.43 8.30 -4.75
CA LEU A 395 45.47 7.27 -4.88
C LEU A 395 45.28 6.13 -3.86
N PRO A 396 45.74 4.90 -4.17
CA PRO A 396 45.67 3.76 -3.26
C PRO A 396 46.54 3.93 -2.02
N GLN A 397 46.10 3.35 -0.91
CA GLN A 397 46.92 3.07 0.28
C GLN A 397 47.53 1.66 0.19
N LYS A 398 48.42 1.35 1.14
CA LYS A 398 49.08 0.04 1.21
C LYS A 398 48.04 -1.08 1.32
N GLY A 399 48.13 -2.08 0.46
CA GLY A 399 47.27 -3.25 0.40
C GLY A 399 45.97 -3.08 -0.40
N GLU A 400 45.70 -1.90 -0.98
CA GLU A 400 44.47 -1.67 -1.76
C GLU A 400 44.59 -2.06 -3.24
N LEU A 401 45.80 -2.30 -3.74
CA LEU A 401 46.04 -2.65 -5.14
C LEU A 401 46.96 -3.87 -5.25
N LEU A 402 46.53 -4.90 -6.00
CA LEU A 402 47.30 -6.13 -6.18
C LEU A 402 48.66 -5.91 -6.85
N GLN A 403 48.75 -4.90 -7.73
CA GLN A 403 49.96 -4.53 -8.47
C GLN A 403 50.90 -3.61 -7.67
N GLU A 404 50.66 -3.39 -6.38
CA GLU A 404 51.44 -2.48 -5.52
C GLU A 404 52.96 -2.66 -5.65
N GLU A 405 53.44 -3.89 -5.46
CA GLU A 405 54.88 -4.20 -5.49
C GLU A 405 55.50 -3.87 -6.86
N LYS A 406 54.82 -4.23 -7.94
CA LYS A 406 55.30 -3.99 -9.31
C LYS A 406 55.36 -2.49 -9.64
N ILE A 407 54.31 -1.74 -9.29
CA ILE A 407 54.26 -0.30 -9.52
C ILE A 407 55.32 0.42 -8.68
N LYS A 408 55.53 0.01 -7.42
CA LYS A 408 56.53 0.61 -6.55
C LYS A 408 57.96 0.23 -6.93
N ALA A 409 58.21 -0.95 -7.48
CA ALA A 409 59.52 -1.31 -7.99
C ALA A 409 59.96 -0.36 -9.12
N GLU A 410 59.06 -0.04 -10.05
CA GLU A 410 59.35 0.82 -11.20
C GLU A 410 59.34 2.32 -10.82
N PHE A 411 58.28 2.79 -10.15
CA PHE A 411 58.03 4.22 -9.92
C PHE A 411 58.29 4.69 -8.50
N ARG A 412 58.70 3.80 -7.57
CA ARG A 412 58.89 4.03 -6.13
C ARG A 412 57.61 4.32 -5.34
N THR A 413 56.70 5.13 -5.87
CA THR A 413 55.45 5.55 -5.21
C THR A 413 54.29 5.71 -6.19
N TYR A 414 53.05 5.55 -5.72
CA TYR A 414 51.85 5.80 -6.53
C TYR A 414 51.77 7.24 -7.06
N ARG A 415 52.24 8.23 -6.29
CA ARG A 415 52.26 9.64 -6.75
C ARG A 415 53.15 9.83 -7.98
N GLN A 416 54.31 9.16 -8.01
CA GLN A 416 55.22 9.25 -9.16
C GLN A 416 54.67 8.48 -10.36
N ALA A 417 54.08 7.30 -10.14
CA ALA A 417 53.38 6.56 -11.19
C ALA A 417 52.23 7.41 -11.79
N PHE A 418 51.45 8.08 -10.94
CA PHE A 418 50.33 8.91 -11.39
C PHE A 418 50.78 10.19 -12.11
N LYS A 419 51.96 10.74 -11.80
CA LYS A 419 52.55 11.84 -12.60
C LYS A 419 52.79 11.43 -14.05
N VAL A 420 53.11 10.16 -14.32
CA VAL A 420 53.27 9.65 -15.69
C VAL A 420 51.91 9.58 -16.40
N ILE A 421 50.85 9.18 -15.68
CA ILE A 421 49.46 9.21 -16.19
C ILE A 421 49.08 10.66 -16.56
N LEU A 422 49.32 11.63 -15.66
CA LEU A 422 49.00 13.04 -15.89
C LEU A 422 49.74 13.68 -17.08
N GLN A 423 50.83 13.09 -17.57
CA GLN A 423 51.51 13.57 -18.78
C GLN A 423 50.73 13.24 -20.06
N VAL A 424 49.82 12.26 -20.02
CA VAL A 424 49.09 11.76 -21.18
C VAL A 424 47.56 11.88 -21.06
N THR A 425 47.06 12.44 -19.95
CA THR A 425 45.63 12.65 -19.67
C THR A 425 45.36 14.09 -19.22
N ASP A 426 44.14 14.60 -19.36
CA ASP A 426 43.75 15.90 -18.81
C ASP A 426 43.54 15.84 -17.28
N GLN A 427 44.27 16.66 -16.54
CA GLN A 427 44.13 16.76 -15.09
C GLN A 427 42.73 17.22 -14.65
N LYS A 428 42.07 18.09 -15.44
CA LYS A 428 40.71 18.55 -15.09
C LYS A 428 39.69 17.42 -15.10
N GLU A 429 39.89 16.37 -15.88
CA GLU A 429 39.02 15.19 -15.86
C GLU A 429 39.21 14.37 -14.58
N TRP A 430 40.44 14.30 -14.04
CA TRP A 430 40.72 13.68 -12.75
C TRP A 430 40.19 14.49 -11.57
N ASP A 431 40.28 15.82 -11.62
CA ASP A 431 39.72 16.69 -10.59
C ASP A 431 38.18 16.53 -10.53
N LYS A 432 37.51 16.43 -11.69
CA LYS A 432 36.07 16.13 -11.76
C LYS A 432 35.71 14.77 -11.15
N ILE A 433 36.55 13.75 -11.35
CA ILE A 433 36.36 12.43 -10.72
C ILE A 433 36.46 12.55 -9.20
N GLU A 434 37.48 13.25 -8.70
CA GLU A 434 37.65 13.50 -7.27
C GLU A 434 36.43 14.23 -6.69
N ASP A 435 36.00 15.32 -7.32
CA ASP A 435 34.84 16.10 -6.89
C ASP A 435 33.54 15.30 -6.93
N GLN A 436 33.32 14.51 -7.99
CA GLN A 436 32.16 13.62 -8.09
C GLN A 436 32.15 12.60 -6.94
N ARG A 437 33.32 12.02 -6.62
CA ARG A 437 33.43 11.07 -5.52
C ARG A 437 33.18 11.73 -4.17
N ARG A 438 33.66 12.96 -3.97
CA ARG A 438 33.34 13.76 -2.77
C ARG A 438 31.84 13.95 -2.65
N GLN A 439 31.18 14.36 -3.72
CA GLN A 439 29.73 14.57 -3.75
C GLN A 439 28.95 13.30 -3.40
N ASP A 440 29.33 12.14 -3.93
CA ASP A 440 28.67 10.86 -3.64
C ASP A 440 28.80 10.47 -2.15
N ILE A 441 29.98 10.71 -1.54
CA ILE A 441 30.20 10.47 -0.10
C ILE A 441 29.39 11.45 0.74
N LEU A 442 29.33 12.74 0.36
CA LEU A 442 28.50 13.73 1.05
C LEU A 442 27.02 13.35 0.98
N LEU A 443 26.55 12.91 -0.19
CA LEU A 443 25.18 12.46 -0.40
C LEU A 443 24.85 11.28 0.54
N TYR A 444 25.72 10.29 0.60
CA TYR A 444 25.59 9.18 1.54
C TYR A 444 25.55 9.63 3.01
N LEU A 445 26.47 10.49 3.44
CA LEU A 445 26.55 10.97 4.83
C LEU A 445 25.36 11.86 5.21
N ALA A 446 24.88 12.68 4.27
CA ALA A 446 23.69 13.51 4.42
C ALA A 446 22.46 12.64 4.61
N LEU A 447 22.19 11.71 3.69
CA LEU A 447 21.03 10.83 3.75
C LEU A 447 21.05 9.87 4.94
N SER A 448 22.24 9.52 5.45
CA SER A 448 22.37 8.72 6.67
C SER A 448 21.88 9.43 7.93
N ARG A 449 21.65 10.76 7.89
CA ARG A 449 21.16 11.57 9.02
C ARG A 449 19.67 11.39 9.32
N PHE A 450 18.87 10.96 8.34
CA PHE A 450 17.45 10.59 8.55
C PHE A 450 17.30 9.29 9.37
N SER A 451 18.40 8.56 9.52
CA SER A 451 18.55 7.40 10.38
C SER A 451 19.69 7.67 11.39
N LYS A 452 20.30 6.62 11.93
CA LYS A 452 21.51 6.78 12.72
C LYS A 452 22.73 6.88 11.81
N ARG A 453 23.30 8.09 11.68
CA ARG A 453 24.56 8.28 10.93
C ARG A 453 25.63 7.34 11.49
N PRO A 454 26.32 6.56 10.64
CA PRO A 454 27.23 5.52 11.10
C PRO A 454 28.46 6.13 11.78
N THR A 455 28.87 5.56 12.90
CA THR A 455 30.14 5.95 13.53
C THR A 455 31.31 5.56 12.66
N ILE A 456 32.46 6.23 12.82
CA ILE A 456 33.67 5.91 12.06
C ILE A 456 34.05 4.42 12.16
N ARG A 457 33.80 3.76 13.29
CA ARG A 457 34.13 2.34 13.50
C ARG A 457 33.31 1.40 12.61
N GLN A 458 32.07 1.79 12.28
CA GLN A 458 31.13 1.02 11.47
C GLN A 458 31.35 1.17 9.95
N LEU A 459 32.32 1.98 9.54
CA LEU A 459 32.71 2.14 8.14
C LEU A 459 33.80 1.15 7.78
N SER A 460 33.79 0.71 6.52
CA SER A 460 34.86 -0.12 5.95
C SER A 460 36.20 0.60 5.97
N SER A 461 37.30 -0.17 6.00
CA SER A 461 38.68 0.37 5.95
C SER A 461 38.88 1.25 4.71
N THR A 462 38.35 0.83 3.58
CA THR A 462 38.44 1.54 2.31
C THR A 462 37.67 2.87 2.35
N LEU A 463 36.46 2.90 2.91
CA LEU A 463 35.70 4.15 3.07
C LEU A 463 36.33 5.11 4.09
N LYS A 464 36.94 4.59 5.17
CA LYS A 464 37.74 5.41 6.10
C LYS A 464 38.90 6.09 5.38
N ALA A 465 39.59 5.36 4.49
CA ALA A 465 40.68 5.88 3.68
C ALA A 465 40.19 6.94 2.67
N ASP A 466 39.05 6.70 2.01
CA ASP A 466 38.39 7.68 1.13
C ASP A 466 38.12 8.98 1.88
N ILE A 467 37.42 8.89 3.02
CA ILE A 467 37.03 10.07 3.80
C ILE A 467 38.25 10.86 4.28
N LYS A 468 39.28 10.17 4.77
CA LYS A 468 40.52 10.82 5.21
C LYS A 468 41.24 11.53 4.06
N SER A 469 41.31 10.92 2.88
CA SER A 469 42.00 11.51 1.74
C SER A 469 41.24 12.70 1.15
N LEU A 470 39.91 12.57 1.04
CA LEU A 470 39.06 13.52 0.32
C LEU A 470 38.58 14.68 1.20
N PHE A 471 38.42 14.47 2.51
CA PHE A 471 37.87 15.48 3.43
C PHE A 471 38.78 15.78 4.62
N GLY A 472 39.91 15.09 4.76
CA GLY A 472 40.82 15.19 5.90
C GLY A 472 40.33 14.45 7.15
N SER A 473 39.06 14.62 7.54
CA SER A 473 38.47 13.96 8.71
C SER A 473 37.01 13.55 8.50
N TYR A 474 36.56 12.56 9.28
CA TYR A 474 35.16 12.11 9.29
C TYR A 474 34.21 13.21 9.78
N GLN A 475 34.63 13.97 10.81
CA GLN A 475 33.84 15.10 11.31
C GLN A 475 33.70 16.21 10.27
N GLY A 476 34.76 16.53 9.53
CA GLY A 476 34.72 17.51 8.43
C GLY A 476 33.77 17.09 7.31
N ALA A 477 33.80 15.82 6.92
CA ALA A 477 32.86 15.28 5.93
C ALA A 477 31.40 15.35 6.42
N CYS A 478 31.15 15.05 7.70
CA CYS A 478 29.82 15.17 8.30
C CYS A 478 29.31 16.61 8.33
N PHE A 479 30.17 17.57 8.69
CA PHE A 479 29.83 18.99 8.71
C PHE A 479 29.39 19.46 7.32
N LEU A 480 30.17 19.15 6.28
CA LEU A 480 29.82 19.51 4.90
C LEU A 480 28.52 18.84 4.43
N ALA A 481 28.27 17.60 4.85
CA ALA A 481 27.02 16.91 4.52
C ALA A 481 25.80 17.55 5.21
N ASP A 482 25.99 18.12 6.40
CA ASP A 482 24.95 18.84 7.14
C ASP A 482 24.65 20.20 6.50
N GLU A 483 25.67 20.95 6.10
CA GLU A 483 25.51 22.19 5.34
C GLU A 483 24.76 21.95 4.03
N MET A 484 25.01 20.82 3.36
CA MET A 484 24.29 20.44 2.13
C MET A 484 22.80 20.17 2.36
N LEU A 485 22.42 19.56 3.50
CA LEU A 485 21.01 19.39 3.89
C LEU A 485 20.33 20.72 4.22
N ILE A 486 21.04 21.62 4.91
CA ILE A 486 20.53 22.98 5.21
C ILE A 486 20.28 23.74 3.90
N THR A 487 21.22 23.65 2.96
CA THR A 487 21.11 24.26 1.64
C THR A 487 19.92 23.71 0.86
N LEU A 488 19.66 22.39 0.93
CA LEU A 488 18.49 21.77 0.29
C LEU A 488 17.15 22.33 0.80
N GLY A 489 17.09 22.74 2.07
CA GLY A 489 15.90 23.37 2.67
C GLY A 489 15.50 24.69 2.00
N ASN A 490 16.40 25.31 1.23
CA ASN A 490 16.11 26.52 0.46
C ASN A 490 15.76 26.18 -0.99
N LEU A 491 14.46 26.05 -1.27
CA LEU A 491 13.96 25.69 -2.59
C LEU A 491 14.26 26.72 -3.69
N GLU A 492 14.57 27.97 -3.34
CA GLU A 492 15.02 28.98 -4.32
C GLU A 492 16.41 28.65 -4.87
N ILE A 493 17.29 28.06 -4.07
CA ILE A 493 18.59 27.56 -4.55
C ILE A 493 18.36 26.38 -5.52
N VAL A 494 17.46 25.47 -5.16
CA VAL A 494 17.10 24.32 -6.02
C VAL A 494 16.52 24.82 -7.35
N ARG A 495 15.67 25.85 -7.32
CA ARG A 495 15.12 26.49 -8.52
C ARG A 495 16.21 27.06 -9.43
N LYS A 496 17.15 27.84 -8.89
CA LYS A 496 18.26 28.41 -9.66
C LYS A 496 19.10 27.33 -10.33
N ILE A 497 19.39 26.24 -9.61
CA ILE A 497 20.08 25.09 -10.19
C ILE A 497 19.28 24.54 -11.38
N CYS A 498 17.97 24.34 -11.24
CA CYS A 498 17.12 23.85 -12.33
C CYS A 498 17.02 24.82 -13.53
N GLU A 499 17.16 26.12 -13.33
CA GLU A 499 17.18 27.14 -14.38
C GLU A 499 18.46 27.08 -15.24
N GLU A 500 19.57 26.68 -14.65
CA GLU A 500 20.87 26.53 -15.34
C GLU A 500 21.05 25.18 -16.04
N MET A 501 20.11 24.23 -15.86
CA MET A 501 20.19 22.89 -16.44
C MET A 501 19.98 22.91 -17.96
N THR A 502 20.79 22.13 -18.68
CA THR A 502 20.72 21.98 -20.15
C THR A 502 19.76 20.89 -20.62
N PHE A 503 19.23 20.09 -19.70
CA PHE A 503 18.25 19.04 -19.95
C PHE A 503 17.17 19.08 -18.87
N GLY A 504 16.11 18.29 -19.03
CA GLY A 504 14.91 18.38 -18.21
C GLY A 504 14.00 19.53 -18.62
N LYS A 505 12.79 19.55 -18.07
CA LYS A 505 11.78 20.58 -18.36
C LYS A 505 11.41 21.31 -17.09
N LEU A 506 11.71 22.60 -17.06
CA LEU A 506 11.30 23.52 -16.01
C LEU A 506 9.84 23.96 -16.23
N PHE A 507 9.06 23.89 -15.17
CA PHE A 507 7.72 24.46 -15.05
C PHE A 507 7.73 25.50 -13.93
N GLU A 508 6.69 26.32 -13.85
CA GLU A 508 6.55 27.38 -12.84
C GLU A 508 6.85 26.90 -11.40
N LYS A 509 6.35 25.71 -11.05
CA LYS A 509 6.40 25.14 -9.68
C LYS A 509 7.18 23.83 -9.58
N SER A 510 7.70 23.31 -10.68
CA SER A 510 8.35 22.00 -10.66
C SER A 510 9.37 21.83 -11.78
N TYR A 511 10.28 20.89 -11.61
CA TYR A 511 11.22 20.46 -12.64
C TYR A 511 11.04 18.97 -12.91
N LEU A 512 10.96 18.57 -14.18
CA LEU A 512 10.70 17.20 -14.62
C LEU A 512 11.88 16.67 -15.41
N VAL A 513 12.30 15.44 -15.11
CA VAL A 513 13.43 14.79 -15.79
C VAL A 513 13.22 13.27 -15.88
N HIS A 514 13.83 12.65 -16.89
CA HIS A 514 13.83 11.19 -17.01
C HIS A 514 14.78 10.55 -15.99
N ILE A 515 14.35 9.44 -15.37
CA ILE A 515 15.05 8.78 -14.25
C ILE A 515 16.47 8.33 -14.61
N ASN A 516 16.70 7.94 -15.87
CA ASN A 516 18.03 7.54 -16.34
C ASN A 516 19.09 8.65 -16.23
N ASN A 517 18.67 9.92 -16.10
CA ASN A 517 19.59 11.05 -15.92
C ASN A 517 19.82 11.42 -14.45
N LEU A 518 19.29 10.64 -13.51
CA LEU A 518 19.42 10.94 -12.07
C LEU A 518 20.88 11.09 -11.63
N ASP A 519 21.79 10.24 -12.15
CA ASP A 519 23.21 10.32 -11.83
C ASP A 519 23.92 11.53 -12.48
N ASN A 520 23.31 12.12 -13.51
CA ASN A 520 23.79 13.33 -14.18
C ASN A 520 23.23 14.61 -13.56
N LEU A 521 22.32 14.52 -12.58
CA LEU A 521 21.80 15.70 -11.89
C LEU A 521 22.84 16.29 -10.92
N PRO A 522 22.83 17.61 -10.70
CA PRO A 522 23.55 18.25 -9.61
C PRO A 522 23.29 17.59 -8.26
N THR A 523 24.31 17.54 -7.39
CA THR A 523 24.26 16.81 -6.11
C THR A 523 23.07 17.19 -5.23
N LEU A 524 22.64 18.47 -5.25
CA LEU A 524 21.51 18.92 -4.45
C LEU A 524 20.17 18.31 -4.91
N LEU A 525 19.98 18.12 -6.22
CA LEU A 525 18.80 17.43 -6.76
C LEU A 525 18.87 15.91 -6.50
N ARG A 526 20.07 15.31 -6.58
CA ARG A 526 20.29 13.92 -6.17
C ARG A 526 19.99 13.72 -4.69
N LEU A 527 20.35 14.69 -3.84
CA LEU A 527 20.00 14.71 -2.42
C LEU A 527 18.49 14.86 -2.21
N TYR A 528 17.84 15.76 -2.95
CA TYR A 528 16.39 15.94 -2.88
C TYR A 528 15.64 14.65 -3.20
N GLU A 529 16.03 13.97 -4.28
CA GLU A 529 15.51 12.64 -4.64
C GLU A 529 15.82 11.59 -3.58
N GLY A 530 17.06 11.59 -3.10
CA GLY A 530 17.57 10.69 -2.07
C GLY A 530 16.75 10.76 -0.79
N CYS A 531 16.28 11.94 -0.37
CA CYS A 531 15.47 12.10 0.84
C CYS A 531 14.19 11.25 0.78
N ALA A 532 13.58 11.14 -0.40
CA ALA A 532 12.39 10.34 -0.62
C ALA A 532 12.73 8.86 -0.84
N SER A 533 13.67 8.57 -1.75
CA SER A 533 14.00 7.19 -2.13
C SER A 533 14.70 6.40 -1.03
N ARG A 534 15.36 7.09 -0.10
CA ARG A 534 15.99 6.48 1.08
C ARG A 534 15.01 6.16 2.19
N THR A 535 13.95 6.94 2.33
CA THR A 535 13.02 6.84 3.46
C THR A 535 11.79 6.03 3.10
N VAL A 536 11.20 6.33 1.94
CA VAL A 536 9.98 5.69 1.43
C VAL A 536 10.31 4.67 0.34
N GLY A 537 11.25 4.99 -0.56
CA GLY A 537 11.55 4.19 -1.74
C GLY A 537 10.97 4.80 -3.02
N ARG A 538 11.51 4.36 -4.18
CA ARG A 538 11.03 4.78 -5.50
C ARG A 538 9.83 3.95 -5.94
N MET A 539 9.03 4.53 -6.83
CA MET A 539 8.09 3.76 -7.64
C MET A 539 8.89 2.98 -8.69
N GLU A 540 8.79 1.65 -8.66
CA GLU A 540 9.60 0.76 -9.48
C GLU A 540 9.44 1.00 -10.99
N THR A 541 8.21 1.23 -11.44
CA THR A 541 7.90 1.46 -12.85
C THR A 541 8.15 2.90 -13.29
N ALA A 542 8.52 3.81 -12.38
CA ALA A 542 8.64 5.20 -12.74
C ALA A 542 9.81 5.44 -13.69
N ASN A 543 9.53 6.16 -14.76
CA ASN A 543 10.52 6.61 -15.73
C ASN A 543 10.75 8.11 -15.68
N LEU A 544 9.91 8.88 -14.99
CA LEU A 544 10.10 10.31 -14.77
C LEU A 544 10.11 10.66 -13.27
N ILE A 545 10.90 11.68 -12.92
CA ILE A 545 10.99 12.29 -11.60
C ILE A 545 10.58 13.75 -11.71
N ARG A 546 9.66 14.19 -10.86
CA ARG A 546 9.24 15.58 -10.71
C ARG A 546 9.68 16.12 -9.35
N PHE A 547 10.55 17.11 -9.37
CA PHE A 547 10.95 17.90 -8.20
C PHE A 547 10.00 19.09 -8.06
N HIS A 548 9.33 19.24 -6.93
CA HIS A 548 8.53 20.44 -6.67
C HIS A 548 9.44 21.53 -6.09
N LEU A 549 9.33 22.74 -6.63
CA LEU A 549 10.22 23.87 -6.35
C LEU A 549 9.58 24.92 -5.43
N ASN A 550 8.31 24.74 -5.09
CA ASN A 550 7.54 25.63 -4.21
C ASN A 550 7.12 24.94 -2.89
N ILE A 551 7.20 23.62 -2.84
CA ILE A 551 6.89 22.78 -1.67
C ILE A 551 7.89 21.63 -1.61
N PRO A 552 8.24 21.13 -0.41
CA PRO A 552 9.17 20.01 -0.22
C PRO A 552 8.48 18.69 -0.57
N ARG A 553 8.34 18.42 -1.86
CA ARG A 553 7.64 17.26 -2.41
C ARG A 553 8.37 16.74 -3.63
N ILE A 554 8.31 15.42 -3.81
CA ILE A 554 8.75 14.78 -5.04
C ILE A 554 7.63 13.90 -5.59
N SER A 555 7.58 13.74 -6.91
CA SER A 555 6.67 12.78 -7.54
C SER A 555 7.43 11.89 -8.51
N TYR A 556 7.15 10.60 -8.48
CA TYR A 556 7.55 9.62 -9.47
C TYR A 556 6.37 9.35 -10.40
N LEU A 557 6.62 9.34 -11.71
CA LEU A 557 5.59 9.16 -12.72
C LEU A 557 5.95 7.96 -13.59
N TYR A 558 4.95 7.12 -13.88
CA TYR A 558 5.07 6.04 -14.84
C TYR A 558 4.28 6.38 -16.10
N VAL A 559 5.02 6.45 -17.20
CA VAL A 559 4.52 6.80 -18.52
C VAL A 559 4.86 5.64 -19.46
N PRO A 560 3.98 4.64 -19.65
CA PRO A 560 4.23 3.55 -20.58
C PRO A 560 4.49 4.11 -21.99
N ASN A 561 5.24 3.36 -22.80
CA ASN A 561 5.57 3.72 -24.19
C ASN A 561 6.34 5.06 -24.33
N PHE A 562 7.04 5.48 -23.28
CA PHE A 562 7.80 6.73 -23.27
C PHE A 562 8.78 6.84 -24.45
N ASP A 563 9.42 5.75 -24.86
CA ASP A 563 10.38 5.76 -25.96
C ASP A 563 9.71 5.72 -27.34
N THR A 564 8.58 5.00 -27.47
CA THR A 564 7.95 4.69 -28.75
C THR A 564 6.93 5.72 -29.23
N GLU A 565 6.21 6.39 -28.31
CA GLU A 565 5.14 7.32 -28.67
C GLU A 565 5.58 8.78 -28.56
N LYS A 566 5.14 9.66 -29.48
CA LYS A 566 5.53 11.07 -29.48
C LYS A 566 5.02 11.83 -28.23
N GLU A 567 3.77 11.59 -27.87
CA GLU A 567 3.11 12.19 -26.69
C GLU A 567 2.56 11.07 -25.80
N PRO A 568 3.43 10.38 -25.05
CA PRO A 568 3.04 9.20 -24.31
C PRO A 568 2.15 9.58 -23.11
N ILE A 569 1.24 8.67 -22.76
CA ILE A 569 0.20 8.89 -21.74
C ILE A 569 0.74 8.57 -20.35
N LEU A 570 0.44 9.43 -19.39
CA LEU A 570 0.71 9.19 -17.98
C LEU A 570 -0.23 8.11 -17.45
N PHE A 571 0.33 6.99 -16.99
CA PHE A 571 -0.44 5.88 -16.44
C PHE A 571 -0.65 6.01 -14.93
N SER A 572 0.40 6.38 -14.19
CA SER A 572 0.29 6.51 -12.74
C SER A 572 1.32 7.47 -12.15
N THR A 573 1.02 7.97 -10.96
CA THR A 573 1.92 8.83 -10.19
C THR A 573 1.98 8.39 -8.74
N MET A 574 3.16 8.56 -8.14
CA MET A 574 3.39 8.45 -6.71
C MET A 574 4.02 9.75 -6.23
N SER A 575 3.34 10.50 -5.38
CA SER A 575 3.84 11.73 -4.76
C SER A 575 4.18 11.50 -3.30
N ILE A 576 5.33 11.98 -2.87
CA ILE A 576 5.81 11.88 -1.49
C ILE A 576 6.04 13.29 -0.96
N ASP A 577 5.34 13.64 0.12
CA ASP A 577 5.62 14.85 0.88
C ASP A 577 6.83 14.61 1.79
N LEU A 578 7.86 15.47 1.73
CA LEU A 578 9.09 15.21 2.48
C LEU A 578 9.02 15.66 3.94
N GLN A 579 7.97 16.37 4.35
CA GLN A 579 7.80 16.81 5.74
C GLN A 579 7.19 15.72 6.61
N ASP A 580 6.15 15.05 6.11
CA ASP A 580 5.39 14.02 6.84
C ASP A 580 5.48 12.63 6.19
N LEU A 581 6.27 12.49 5.13
CA LEU A 581 6.53 11.24 4.40
C LEU A 581 5.27 10.57 3.84
N ARG A 582 4.14 11.28 3.78
CA ARG A 582 2.88 10.75 3.26
C ARG A 582 3.00 10.49 1.77
N VAL A 583 2.54 9.30 1.38
CA VAL A 583 2.56 8.84 0.00
C VAL A 583 1.15 8.94 -0.58
N LYS A 584 1.02 9.63 -1.71
CA LYS A 584 -0.21 9.69 -2.50
C LYS A 584 0.03 9.02 -3.83
N TYR A 585 -0.80 8.05 -4.17
CA TYR A 585 -0.76 7.39 -5.46
C TYR A 585 -2.00 7.76 -6.27
N ARG A 586 -1.85 7.80 -7.59
CA ARG A 586 -2.98 7.97 -8.50
C ARG A 586 -2.76 7.15 -9.75
N ASN A 587 -3.77 6.37 -10.11
CA ASN A 587 -3.85 5.63 -11.37
C ASN A 587 -4.77 6.38 -12.34
N TYR A 588 -4.38 6.45 -13.60
CA TYR A 588 -5.10 7.14 -14.67
C TYR A 588 -5.70 6.18 -15.71
N ASP A 589 -5.58 4.86 -15.54
CA ASP A 589 -6.02 3.82 -16.48
C ASP A 589 -7.52 3.92 -16.85
N ASN A 590 -8.36 4.35 -15.90
CA ASN A 590 -9.81 4.49 -16.09
C ASN A 590 -10.27 5.95 -16.27
N GLU A 591 -9.35 6.92 -16.39
CA GLU A 591 -9.73 8.32 -16.60
C GLU A 591 -10.06 8.57 -18.08
N PRO A 592 -11.15 9.27 -18.40
CA PRO A 592 -11.57 9.50 -19.79
C PRO A 592 -10.62 10.40 -20.59
N ASN A 593 -9.74 11.15 -19.91
CA ASN A 593 -8.74 12.01 -20.56
C ASN A 593 -7.46 12.07 -19.71
N PRO A 594 -6.61 11.03 -19.77
CA PRO A 594 -5.40 10.96 -18.96
C PRO A 594 -4.36 11.99 -19.42
N PRO A 595 -3.53 12.54 -18.50
CA PRO A 595 -2.51 13.53 -18.88
C PRO A 595 -1.48 12.97 -19.87
N THR A 596 -1.06 13.76 -20.85
CA THR A 596 0.02 13.39 -21.79
C THR A 596 1.32 14.13 -21.50
N VAL A 597 2.45 13.49 -21.81
CA VAL A 597 3.77 14.12 -21.69
C VAL A 597 4.15 14.77 -23.01
N LYS A 598 4.29 16.11 -22.99
CA LYS A 598 4.72 16.92 -24.14
C LYS A 598 6.19 17.29 -24.04
N ASP A 599 6.85 17.38 -25.20
CA ASP A 599 8.29 17.66 -25.36
C ASP A 599 9.18 16.66 -24.62
N LYS A 600 8.86 15.36 -24.74
CA LYS A 600 9.55 14.28 -24.01
C LYS A 600 11.06 14.26 -24.28
N GLU A 601 11.47 14.72 -25.46
CA GLU A 601 12.87 14.80 -25.89
C GLU A 601 13.71 15.79 -25.09
N LYS A 602 13.10 16.75 -24.38
CA LYS A 602 13.79 17.65 -23.45
C LYS A 602 14.09 16.97 -22.11
N LEU A 603 13.38 15.89 -21.76
CA LEU A 603 13.51 15.22 -20.46
C LEU A 603 14.74 14.32 -20.36
N ILE A 604 15.42 14.08 -21.48
CA ILE A 604 16.59 13.21 -21.60
C ILE A 604 17.82 14.07 -21.88
N LEU A 605 18.95 13.76 -21.23
CA LEU A 605 20.24 14.31 -21.64
C LEU A 605 20.60 13.70 -22.99
N ARG A 606 20.74 14.54 -24.03
CA ARG A 606 21.28 14.08 -25.32
C ARG A 606 22.79 13.98 -25.16
N ASP A 607 23.36 12.82 -25.42
CA ASP A 607 24.80 12.69 -25.55
C ASP A 607 25.26 13.69 -26.62
N LEU A 608 26.05 14.68 -26.20
CA LEU A 608 26.86 15.47 -27.13
C LEU A 608 27.87 14.47 -27.71
N GLN A 609 27.63 14.05 -28.95
CA GLN A 609 28.54 13.20 -29.72
C GLN A 609 29.96 13.75 -29.74
#